data_AF-A0A133V8I6-F1
#
_entry.id   AF-A0A133V8I6-F1
#
_cell.length_a   1.000
_cell.length_b   1.000
_cell.length_c   1.000
_cell.angle_alpha   90.00
_cell.angle_beta   90.00
_cell.angle_gamma   90.00
#
_symmetry.space_group_name_H-M   'P 1'
#
loop_
_entity.id
_entity.type
_entity.pdbx_description
1 polymer ?
#
loop_
_entity_poly.entity_id
_entity_poly.type
_entity_poly.pdbx_seq_one_letter_code
_entity_poly.pdbx_strand_id
1 'polypeptide(L)'
;MSRKGSMEEEEATSTRVPHLFDVFNYPEIKAVRATTSLRAKVKVEEVLESTSKTCRIRTANKDVAKFEFGRGEYLLLFPNGYIQIHAPDEEKIRKVLKGFRDELYKCGLIG
;
A
#
# COMPACT_ATOMS: atom_id res chain seq x y z
N MET A 1 64.04 -38.26 -2.25
CA MET A 1 63.80 -37.61 -3.56
C MET A 1 62.37 -37.11 -3.60
N SER A 2 62.19 -35.89 -4.10
CA SER A 2 60.98 -35.07 -4.02
C SER A 2 59.97 -35.28 -5.16
N ARG A 3 58.69 -35.04 -4.82
CA ARG A 3 57.55 -34.44 -5.58
C ARG A 3 56.99 -35.17 -6.81
N LYS A 4 55.67 -35.44 -6.81
CA LYS A 4 54.59 -34.61 -7.42
C LYS A 4 53.24 -35.35 -7.46
N GLY A 5 52.14 -34.59 -7.41
CA GLY A 5 50.81 -35.00 -7.87
C GLY A 5 49.75 -34.94 -6.76
N SER A 6 49.37 -33.74 -6.33
CA SER A 6 48.25 -32.90 -6.81
C SER A 6 47.01 -33.12 -5.97
N MET A 7 46.77 -32.15 -5.06
CA MET A 7 45.47 -31.87 -4.47
C MET A 7 44.47 -31.67 -5.61
N GLU A 8 43.58 -32.62 -5.80
CA GLU A 8 42.30 -32.34 -6.45
C GLU A 8 41.44 -31.62 -5.41
N GLU A 9 41.64 -30.30 -5.32
CA GLU A 9 40.55 -29.40 -4.99
C GLU A 9 39.56 -29.46 -6.17
N GLU A 10 38.74 -30.51 -6.22
CA GLU A 10 37.53 -30.45 -7.05
C GLU A 10 36.54 -29.56 -6.32
N GLU A 11 36.59 -28.30 -6.76
CA GLU A 11 35.63 -27.22 -6.55
C GLU A 11 34.27 -27.75 -6.10
N ALA A 12 33.94 -27.47 -4.85
CA ALA A 12 32.55 -27.42 -4.42
C ALA A 12 31.81 -26.62 -5.49
N THR A 13 30.98 -27.30 -6.27
CA THR A 13 30.21 -26.72 -7.37
C THR A 13 29.29 -25.70 -6.75
N SER A 14 29.79 -24.47 -6.59
CA SER A 14 28.98 -23.37 -6.11
C SER A 14 28.03 -23.11 -7.27
N THR A 15 26.83 -23.65 -7.16
CA THR A 15 25.69 -23.18 -7.94
C THR A 15 25.47 -21.73 -7.52
N ARG A 16 26.25 -20.83 -8.13
CA ARG A 16 26.14 -19.39 -7.92
C ARG A 16 24.71 -19.04 -8.28
N VAL A 17 23.94 -18.64 -7.28
CA VAL A 17 22.59 -18.13 -7.48
C VAL A 17 22.71 -16.95 -8.44
N PRO A 18 22.02 -16.98 -9.60
CA PRO A 18 22.10 -15.90 -10.59
C PRO A 18 21.64 -14.58 -9.95
N HIS A 19 22.21 -13.45 -10.40
CA HIS A 19 21.78 -12.16 -9.88
C HIS A 19 20.35 -11.87 -10.33
N LEU A 20 19.60 -11.09 -9.54
CA LEU A 20 18.18 -10.80 -9.79
C LEU A 20 17.90 -10.30 -11.22
N PHE A 21 18.78 -9.42 -11.72
CA PHE A 21 18.67 -8.83 -13.06
C PHE A 21 19.12 -9.75 -14.19
N ASP A 22 19.75 -10.88 -13.89
CA ASP A 22 20.04 -11.93 -14.88
C ASP A 22 18.78 -12.73 -15.22
N VAL A 23 17.76 -12.67 -14.35
CA VAL A 23 16.55 -13.49 -14.43
C VAL A 23 15.30 -12.65 -14.70
N PHE A 24 15.25 -11.41 -14.20
CA PHE A 24 14.07 -10.55 -14.28
C PHE A 24 14.37 -9.22 -14.96
N ASN A 25 13.42 -8.75 -15.77
CA ASN A 25 13.40 -7.37 -16.26
C ASN A 25 13.16 -6.38 -15.10
N TYR A 26 13.50 -5.11 -15.33
CA TYR A 26 13.15 -4.04 -14.39
C TYR A 26 11.64 -4.01 -14.14
N PRO A 27 11.18 -4.15 -12.88
CA PRO A 27 9.77 -4.13 -12.58
C PRO A 27 9.20 -2.72 -12.66
N GLU A 28 7.98 -2.59 -13.18
CA GLU A 28 7.21 -1.36 -13.14
C GLU A 28 6.22 -1.40 -11.96
N ILE A 29 6.29 -0.42 -11.07
CA ILE A 29 5.34 -0.31 -9.96
C ILE A 29 4.01 0.26 -10.49
N LYS A 30 2.97 -0.56 -10.53
CA LYS A 30 1.64 -0.15 -10.98
C LYS A 30 0.82 0.55 -9.90
N ALA A 31 1.01 0.16 -8.64
CA ALA A 31 0.36 0.77 -7.49
C ALA A 31 1.08 0.39 -6.19
N VAL A 32 0.97 1.27 -5.21
CA VAL A 32 1.33 1.07 -3.81
C VAL A 32 0.05 1.01 -2.98
N ARG A 33 0.06 0.13 -1.98
CA ARG A 33 -0.99 0.03 -0.97
C ARG A 33 -0.40 0.33 0.39
N ALA A 34 -1.02 1.26 1.10
CA ALA A 34 -0.66 1.60 2.47
C ALA A 34 -1.85 1.40 3.39
N THR A 35 -1.57 1.18 4.67
CA THR A 35 -2.59 0.96 5.69
C THR A 35 -2.29 1.84 6.90
N THR A 36 -3.35 2.30 7.57
CA THR A 36 -3.25 3.09 8.80
C THR A 36 -4.57 3.01 9.57
N SER A 37 -4.70 3.78 10.64
CA SER A 37 -5.93 3.86 11.43
C SER A 37 -6.31 5.32 11.69
N LEU A 38 -7.60 5.62 11.55
CA LEU A 38 -8.18 6.88 11.96
C LEU A 38 -8.32 6.88 13.48
N ARG A 39 -7.61 7.79 14.15
CA ARG A 39 -7.68 7.94 15.62
C ARG A 39 -8.91 8.74 16.06
N ALA A 40 -9.46 9.56 15.18
CA ALA A 40 -10.68 10.31 15.45
C ALA A 40 -11.88 9.36 15.54
N LYS A 41 -12.80 9.64 16.47
CA LYS A 41 -14.03 8.88 16.64
C LYS A 41 -15.08 9.30 15.61
N VAL A 42 -14.82 9.00 14.34
CA VAL A 42 -15.72 9.29 13.22
C VAL A 42 -16.36 7.99 12.75
N LYS A 43 -17.69 7.97 12.61
CA LYS A 43 -18.40 6.80 12.09
C LYS A 43 -18.43 6.79 10.56
N VAL A 44 -18.46 5.61 9.97
CA VAL A 44 -18.50 5.45 8.50
C VAL A 44 -19.77 6.09 7.93
N GLU A 45 -20.89 5.95 8.62
CA GLU A 45 -22.19 6.50 8.21
C GLU A 45 -22.15 8.03 8.17
N GLU A 46 -21.55 8.66 9.19
CA GLU A 46 -21.38 10.13 9.24
C GLU A 46 -20.54 10.64 8.07
N VAL A 47 -19.49 9.91 7.69
CA VAL A 47 -18.66 10.25 6.51
C VAL A 47 -19.48 10.15 5.22
N LEU A 48 -20.22 9.05 5.05
CA LEU A 48 -21.03 8.82 3.84
C LEU A 48 -22.15 9.85 3.67
N GLU A 49 -22.72 10.33 4.77
CA GLU A 49 -23.79 11.34 4.76
C GLU A 49 -23.24 12.76 4.56
N SER A 50 -22.01 13.03 5.00
CA SER A 50 -21.47 14.40 5.06
C SER A 50 -20.65 14.83 3.84
N THR A 51 -20.11 13.90 3.02
CA THR A 51 -19.25 14.25 1.88
C THR A 51 -19.64 13.55 0.58
N SER A 52 -19.82 14.36 -0.47
CA SER A 52 -20.12 13.91 -1.85
C SER A 52 -18.93 13.27 -2.56
N LYS A 53 -17.72 13.36 -2.00
CA LYS A 53 -16.52 12.67 -2.52
C LYS A 53 -16.38 11.25 -2.01
N THR A 54 -17.33 10.81 -1.19
CA THR A 54 -17.37 9.44 -0.70
C THR A 54 -18.53 8.67 -1.27
N CYS A 55 -18.33 7.38 -1.48
CA CYS A 55 -19.38 6.46 -1.83
C CYS A 55 -19.34 5.22 -0.95
N ARG A 56 -20.51 4.63 -0.74
CA ARG A 56 -20.65 3.38 0.01
C ARG A 56 -20.19 2.22 -0.86
N ILE A 57 -19.30 1.40 -0.33
CA ILE A 57 -18.90 0.13 -0.93
C ILE A 57 -19.12 -0.98 0.08
N ARG A 58 -19.61 -2.12 -0.41
CA ARG A 58 -19.77 -3.33 0.38
C ARG A 58 -18.58 -4.25 0.14
N THR A 59 -17.84 -4.58 1.20
CA THR A 59 -16.72 -5.54 1.14
C THR A 59 -16.71 -6.41 2.39
N ALA A 60 -16.47 -7.71 2.24
CA ALA A 60 -16.48 -8.68 3.33
C ALA A 60 -17.69 -8.52 4.29
N ASN A 61 -18.88 -8.31 3.73
CA ASN A 61 -20.14 -8.04 4.46
C ASN A 61 -20.12 -6.81 5.39
N LYS A 62 -19.24 -5.84 5.13
CA LYS A 62 -19.19 -4.57 5.84
C LYS A 62 -19.42 -3.43 4.85
N ASP A 63 -20.12 -2.40 5.32
CA ASP A 63 -20.18 -1.12 4.63
C ASP A 63 -18.93 -0.31 4.95
N VAL A 64 -18.32 0.21 3.89
CA VAL A 64 -17.04 0.91 3.93
C VAL A 64 -17.22 2.20 3.14
N ALA A 65 -16.68 3.30 3.67
CA ALA A 65 -16.63 4.56 2.92
C ALA A 65 -15.41 4.57 2.02
N LYS A 66 -15.63 4.65 0.70
CA LYS A 66 -14.55 4.94 -0.25
C LYS A 66 -14.50 6.43 -0.50
N PHE A 67 -13.36 7.05 -0.21
CA PHE A 67 -13.05 8.42 -0.60
C PHE A 67 -12.19 8.42 -1.86
N GLU A 68 -12.66 9.05 -2.93
CA GLU A 68 -11.88 9.21 -4.16
C GLU A 68 -11.20 10.57 -4.20
N PHE A 69 -9.86 10.56 -4.30
CA PHE A 69 -9.07 11.77 -4.48
C PHE A 69 -8.79 12.04 -5.96
N GLY A 70 -8.57 10.99 -6.74
CA GLY A 70 -8.32 11.03 -8.18
C GLY A 70 -8.45 9.64 -8.82
N ARG A 71 -8.26 9.55 -10.13
CA ARG A 71 -8.38 8.28 -10.86
C ARG A 71 -7.33 7.28 -10.35
N GLY A 72 -7.78 6.21 -9.70
CA GLY A 72 -6.90 5.20 -9.10
C GLY A 72 -6.26 5.62 -7.77
N GLU A 73 -6.61 6.78 -7.23
CA GLU A 73 -6.11 7.34 -5.98
C GLU A 73 -7.27 7.46 -4.99
N TYR A 74 -7.36 6.51 -4.06
CA TYR A 74 -8.51 6.44 -3.14
C TYR A 74 -8.15 5.83 -1.79
N LEU A 75 -9.02 6.07 -0.83
CA LEU A 75 -8.97 5.54 0.52
C LEU A 75 -10.25 4.78 0.84
N LEU A 76 -10.13 3.69 1.59
CA LEU A 76 -11.23 2.93 2.18
C LEU A 76 -11.20 3.09 3.70
N LEU A 77 -12.26 3.61 4.29
CA LEU A 77 -12.46 3.71 5.74
C LEU A 77 -13.43 2.63 6.20
N PHE A 78 -12.94 1.74 7.05
CA PHE A 78 -13.70 0.64 7.63
C PHE A 78 -14.35 1.04 8.97
N PRO A 79 -15.42 0.36 9.41
CA PRO A 79 -16.15 0.71 10.64
C PRO A 79 -15.30 0.72 11.93
N ASN A 80 -14.19 -0.01 11.95
CA ASN A 80 -13.27 -0.06 13.08
C ASN A 80 -12.20 1.05 13.05
N GLY A 81 -12.32 2.03 12.14
CA GLY A 81 -11.33 3.08 11.93
C GLY A 81 -10.10 2.64 11.13
N TYR A 82 -10.03 1.38 10.68
CA TYR A 82 -8.96 0.93 9.80
C TYR A 82 -9.08 1.62 8.43
N ILE A 83 -7.93 2.02 7.89
CA ILE A 83 -7.80 2.73 6.63
C ILE A 83 -6.89 1.93 5.70
N GLN A 84 -7.35 1.76 4.46
CA GLN A 84 -6.55 1.22 3.36
C GLN A 84 -6.49 2.24 2.23
N ILE A 85 -5.28 2.54 1.74
CA ILE A 85 -5.03 3.58 0.74
C ILE A 85 -4.44 2.92 -0.50
N HIS A 86 -4.90 3.35 -1.67
CA HIS A 86 -4.42 2.92 -2.97
C HIS A 86 -3.96 4.15 -3.75
N ALA A 87 -2.72 4.12 -4.23
CA ALA A 87 -2.16 5.17 -5.08
C ALA A 87 -0.98 4.65 -5.92
N PRO A 88 -0.50 5.38 -6.94
CA PRO A 88 0.66 4.98 -7.76
C PRO A 88 1.99 4.91 -6.99
N ASP A 89 2.17 5.81 -6.01
CA ASP A 89 3.42 5.98 -5.27
C ASP A 89 3.17 6.54 -3.85
N GLU A 90 4.22 6.60 -3.04
CA GLU A 90 4.14 7.07 -1.65
C GLU A 90 3.79 8.57 -1.53
N GLU A 91 4.22 9.42 -2.47
CA GLU A 91 3.88 10.84 -2.45
C GLU A 91 2.37 11.03 -2.61
N LYS A 92 1.76 10.24 -3.52
CA LYS A 92 0.31 10.22 -3.72
C LYS A 92 -0.44 9.66 -2.52
N ILE A 93 0.08 8.64 -1.83
CA ILE A 93 -0.50 8.17 -0.55
C ILE A 93 -0.65 9.35 0.43
N ARG A 94 0.38 10.19 0.57
CA ARG A 94 0.35 11.35 1.47
C ARG A 94 -0.68 12.40 1.03
N LYS A 95 -0.85 12.61 -0.28
CA LYS A 95 -1.87 13.53 -0.82
C LYS A 95 -3.30 13.03 -0.55
N VAL A 96 -3.56 11.73 -0.76
CA VAL A 96 -4.86 11.12 -0.46
C VAL A 96 -5.21 11.28 1.03
N LEU A 97 -4.27 11.00 1.94
CA LEU A 97 -4.48 11.16 3.38
C LEU A 97 -4.76 12.61 3.78
N LYS A 98 -3.99 13.57 3.25
CA LYS A 98 -4.23 15.00 3.49
C LYS A 98 -5.60 15.42 2.97
N GLY A 99 -5.94 15.03 1.74
CA GLY A 99 -7.23 15.33 1.13
C GLY A 99 -8.41 14.77 1.93
N PHE A 100 -8.30 13.54 2.43
CA PHE A 100 -9.32 12.95 3.28
C PHE A 100 -9.45 13.69 4.62
N ARG A 101 -8.33 14.01 5.29
CA ARG A 101 -8.33 14.82 6.52
C ARG A 101 -9.02 16.18 6.30
N ASP A 102 -8.66 16.87 5.23
CA ASP A 102 -9.18 18.21 4.93
C ASP A 102 -10.68 18.16 4.63
N GLU A 103 -11.14 17.10 3.96
CA GLU A 103 -12.57 16.85 3.74
C GLU A 103 -13.31 16.58 5.06
N LEU A 104 -12.77 15.72 5.93
CA LEU A 104 -13.35 15.47 7.26
C LEU A 104 -13.45 16.76 8.08
N TYR A 105 -12.41 17.60 8.06
CA TYR A 105 -12.39 18.88 8.77
C TYR A 105 -13.43 19.85 8.20
N LYS A 106 -13.49 19.96 6.86
CA LYS A 106 -14.49 20.80 6.17
C LYS A 106 -15.93 20.39 6.50
N CYS A 107 -16.17 19.09 6.68
CA CYS A 107 -17.47 18.56 7.06
C CYS A 107 -17.74 18.63 8.58
N GLY A 108 -16.81 19.14 9.38
CA GLY A 108 -16.95 19.22 10.85
C GLY A 108 -16.88 17.87 11.57
N LEU A 109 -16.37 16.83 10.91
CA LEU A 109 -16.24 15.48 11.48
C LEU A 109 -15.01 15.34 12.38
N ILE A 110 -14.01 16.21 12.20
CA ILE A 110 -12.82 16.30 13.04
C ILE A 110 -12.50 17.77 13.35
N GLY A 111 -11.86 18.01 14.49
CA GLY A 111 -11.44 19.33 14.97
C GLY A 111 -9.95 19.38 15.29
#